data_AF-A0A1F5DRY3-F1
#
_entry.id   AF-A0A1F5DRY3-F1
#
_cell.length_a   1.000
_cell.length_b   1.000
_cell.length_c   1.000
_cell.angle_alpha   90.00
_cell.angle_beta   90.00
_cell.angle_gamma   90.00
#
_symmetry.space_group_name_H-M   'P 1'
#
loop_
_entity.id
_entity.type
_entity.pdbx_description
1 polymer ?
#
loop_
_entity_poly.entity_id
_entity_poly.type
_entity_poly.pdbx_seq_one_letter_code
_entity_poly.pdbx_strand_id
1 'polypeptide(L)'
;MVKVNGKDVEWKRAPNFVSNVQRQVLWKDEKTGATFAILKIPEGVYLEQVPHSHPHSNQFTFRLSGEIELPNGTHIAVSEDDYGFDYCPKDKEHGAMSNGTKVLKDFVYLHYWDGPEDWNDTDKTDK
;
A
#
# COMPACT_ATOMS: atom_id res chain seq x y z
N MET A 1 20.46 7.97 -13.54
CA MET A 1 19.40 8.50 -12.63
C MET A 1 18.07 8.11 -13.23
N VAL A 2 17.22 7.40 -12.48
CA VAL A 2 15.82 7.15 -12.88
C VAL A 2 14.99 8.25 -12.24
N LYS A 3 14.21 8.98 -13.04
CA LYS A 3 13.28 10.01 -12.58
C LYS A 3 11.87 9.51 -12.86
N VAL A 4 11.01 9.54 -11.83
CA VAL A 4 9.59 9.23 -11.98
C VAL A 4 8.79 10.45 -11.56
N ASN A 5 7.87 10.86 -12.42
CA ASN A 5 6.88 11.89 -12.15
C ASN A 5 5.51 11.21 -12.14
N GLY A 6 4.75 11.35 -11.05
CA GLY A 6 3.45 10.70 -10.90
C GLY A 6 2.45 10.98 -12.02
N LYS A 7 2.57 12.13 -12.70
CA LYS A 7 1.73 12.49 -13.86
C LYS A 7 2.03 11.68 -15.11
N ASP A 8 3.25 11.16 -15.21
CA ASP A 8 3.76 10.47 -16.40
C ASP A 8 3.82 8.95 -16.19
N VAL A 9 3.38 8.46 -15.02
CA VAL A 9 3.35 7.02 -14.72
C VAL A 9 2.29 6.34 -15.57
N GLU A 10 2.72 5.37 -16.37
CA GLU A 10 1.82 4.42 -17.03
C GLU A 10 1.33 3.39 -16.01
N TRP A 11 0.20 3.69 -15.36
CA TRP A 11 -0.35 2.87 -14.31
C TRP A 11 -0.83 1.49 -14.81
N LYS A 12 -0.21 0.43 -14.30
CA LYS A 12 -0.61 -0.96 -14.59
C LYS A 12 -1.30 -1.55 -13.38
N ARG A 13 -2.26 -2.46 -13.60
CA ARG A 13 -2.91 -3.18 -12.51
C ARG A 13 -1.85 -3.93 -11.69
N ALA A 14 -1.90 -3.76 -10.38
CA ALA A 14 -1.00 -4.44 -9.47
C ALA A 14 -1.41 -5.92 -9.38
N PRO A 15 -0.49 -6.87 -9.61
CA PRO A 15 -0.78 -8.28 -9.40
C PRO A 15 -1.00 -8.53 -7.91
N ASN A 16 -1.91 -9.44 -7.59
CA ASN A 16 -2.22 -9.91 -6.24
C ASN A 16 -2.95 -8.90 -5.31
N PHE A 17 -3.09 -7.62 -5.68
CA PHE A 17 -3.88 -6.69 -4.85
C PHE A 17 -5.39 -6.85 -5.09
N VAL A 18 -6.18 -6.65 -4.03
CA VAL A 18 -7.63 -6.52 -4.12
C VAL A 18 -8.01 -5.29 -4.93
N SER A 19 -8.99 -5.43 -5.83
CA SER A 19 -9.54 -4.36 -6.69
C SER A 19 -8.56 -3.73 -7.70
N ASN A 20 -8.94 -2.59 -8.29
CA ASN A 20 -8.24 -1.89 -9.38
C ASN A 20 -6.99 -1.14 -8.92
N VAL A 21 -6.30 -1.63 -7.89
CA VAL A 21 -5.03 -1.07 -7.43
C VAL A 21 -4.03 -1.10 -8.58
N GLN A 22 -3.35 0.02 -8.77
CA GLN A 22 -2.35 0.19 -9.81
C GLN A 22 -0.97 0.33 -9.18
N ARG A 23 0.05 -0.13 -9.90
CA ARG A 23 1.43 -0.16 -9.41
C ARG A 23 2.42 0.12 -10.53
N GLN A 24 3.50 0.79 -10.15
CA GLN A 24 4.73 0.92 -10.93
C GLN A 24 5.91 0.50 -10.05
N VAL A 25 6.64 -0.55 -10.47
CA VAL A 25 7.91 -0.93 -9.83
C VAL A 25 8.99 0.06 -10.25
N LEU A 26 9.66 0.64 -9.26
CA LEU A 26 10.76 1.58 -9.46
C LEU A 26 12.12 0.87 -9.43
N TRP A 27 12.24 -0.09 -8.52
CA TRP A 27 13.44 -0.88 -8.34
C TRP A 27 13.07 -2.21 -7.67
N LYS A 28 13.79 -3.26 -8.05
CA LYS A 28 13.69 -4.58 -7.42
C LYS A 28 15.08 -5.21 -7.36
N ASP A 29 15.42 -5.76 -6.21
CA ASP A 29 16.58 -6.64 -6.06
C ASP A 29 16.14 -8.08 -6.32
N GLU A 30 16.66 -8.68 -7.39
CA GLU A 30 16.32 -10.06 -7.76
C GLU A 30 16.90 -11.10 -6.80
N LYS A 31 17.91 -10.77 -5.99
CA LYS A 31 18.50 -11.69 -5.01
C LYS A 31 17.69 -11.75 -3.73
N THR A 32 17.25 -10.59 -3.22
CA THR A 32 16.56 -10.49 -1.93
C THR A 32 15.05 -10.41 -2.07
N GLY A 33 14.54 -10.03 -3.23
CA GLY A 33 13.14 -9.72 -3.44
C GLY A 33 12.74 -8.31 -2.99
N ALA A 34 13.67 -7.56 -2.37
CA ALA A 34 13.42 -6.20 -1.91
C ALA A 34 12.91 -5.33 -3.07
N THR A 35 11.80 -4.63 -2.84
CA THR A 35 11.10 -3.93 -3.93
C THR A 35 10.68 -2.54 -3.50
N PHE A 36 10.92 -1.58 -4.39
CA PHE A 36 10.49 -0.19 -4.27
C PHE A 36 9.44 0.05 -5.35
N ALA A 37 8.23 0.42 -4.96
CA ALA A 37 7.12 0.61 -5.89
C ALA A 37 6.26 1.81 -5.49
N ILE A 38 5.70 2.50 -6.48
CA ILE A 38 4.61 3.44 -6.26
C ILE A 38 3.32 2.69 -6.53
N LEU A 39 2.36 2.81 -5.64
CA LEU A 39 1.03 2.30 -5.82
C LEU A 39 0.03 3.45 -5.84
N LYS A 40 -1.04 3.24 -6.60
CA LYS A 40 -2.19 4.12 -6.69
C LYS A 40 -3.44 3.32 -6.40
N ILE A 41 -4.20 3.79 -5.42
CA ILE A 41 -5.46 3.20 -4.99
C ILE A 41 -6.57 4.11 -5.47
N PRO A 42 -7.46 3.62 -6.35
CA PRO A 42 -8.55 4.43 -6.86
C PRO A 42 -9.50 4.90 -5.76
N GLU A 43 -10.09 6.08 -5.96
CA GLU A 43 -11.22 6.56 -5.17
C GLU A 43 -12.33 5.49 -5.01
N GLY A 44 -12.90 5.42 -3.82
CA GLY A 44 -13.98 4.50 -3.47
C GLY A 44 -13.52 3.09 -3.09
N VAL A 45 -12.23 2.77 -3.22
CA VAL A 45 -11.66 1.51 -2.72
C VAL A 45 -11.50 1.56 -1.21
N TYR A 46 -11.70 0.43 -0.55
CA TYR A 46 -11.40 0.25 0.87
C TYR A 46 -10.11 -0.55 1.03
N LEU A 47 -9.14 0.04 1.73
CA LEU A 47 -7.86 -0.56 2.07
C LEU A 47 -7.98 -1.49 3.27
N GLU A 48 -7.07 -2.47 3.34
CA GLU A 48 -6.80 -3.27 4.55
C GLU A 48 -8.02 -4.02 5.13
N GLN A 49 -8.95 -4.40 4.26
CA GLN A 49 -10.18 -5.11 4.64
C GLN A 49 -9.92 -6.49 5.27
N VAL A 50 -8.82 -7.14 4.88
CA VAL A 50 -8.43 -8.46 5.36
C VAL A 50 -7.12 -8.31 6.14
N PRO A 51 -7.06 -8.81 7.39
CA PRO A 51 -5.79 -8.86 8.11
C PRO A 51 -4.81 -9.77 7.40
N HIS A 52 -3.57 -9.32 7.32
CA HIS A 52 -2.50 -10.06 6.69
C HIS A 52 -1.17 -9.74 7.37
N SER A 53 -0.17 -10.60 7.15
CA SER A 53 1.21 -10.36 7.58
C SER A 53 2.18 -10.57 6.43
N HIS A 54 3.33 -9.91 6.50
CA HIS A 54 4.45 -10.12 5.57
C HIS A 54 5.46 -11.07 6.20
N PRO A 55 5.51 -12.35 5.82
CA PRO A 55 6.37 -13.33 6.49
C PRO A 55 7.87 -13.05 6.30
N HIS A 56 8.25 -12.45 5.17
CA HIS A 56 9.66 -12.31 4.81
C HIS A 56 10.15 -10.88 4.62
N SER A 57 9.31 -9.87 4.82
CA SER A 57 9.68 -8.46 4.65
C SER A 57 9.09 -7.55 5.72
N ASN A 58 9.83 -6.52 6.08
CA ASN A 58 9.26 -5.31 6.65
C ASN A 58 8.64 -4.47 5.52
N GLN A 59 7.52 -3.82 5.78
CA GLN A 59 6.92 -2.85 4.87
C GLN A 59 7.09 -1.43 5.41
N PHE A 60 7.53 -0.54 4.54
CA PHE A 60 7.65 0.89 4.78
C PHE A 60 6.78 1.64 3.76
N THR A 61 5.92 2.52 4.25
CA THR A 61 4.95 3.22 3.41
C THR A 61 5.10 4.72 3.64
N PHE A 62 5.34 5.47 2.56
CA PHE A 62 5.25 6.93 2.58
C PHE A 62 4.07 7.39 1.75
N ARG A 63 3.18 8.17 2.36
CA ARG A 63 2.00 8.72 1.69
C ARG A 63 2.42 9.93 0.86
N LEU A 64 2.10 9.93 -0.44
CA LEU A 64 2.53 10.96 -1.39
C LEU A 64 1.41 11.94 -1.74
N SER A 65 0.17 11.46 -1.87
CA SER A 65 -1.00 12.30 -2.15
C SER A 65 -2.31 11.54 -1.92
N GLY A 66 -3.41 12.29 -1.79
CA GLY A 66 -4.78 11.76 -1.76
C GLY A 66 -5.44 11.93 -0.40
N GLU A 67 -6.63 11.35 -0.27
CA GLU A 67 -7.49 11.54 0.91
C GLU A 67 -8.08 10.19 1.33
N ILE A 68 -8.06 9.92 2.63
CA ILE A 68 -8.60 8.69 3.22
C ILE A 68 -9.45 8.98 4.46
N GLU A 69 -10.42 8.12 4.72
CA GLU A 69 -11.22 8.11 5.94
C GLU A 69 -10.96 6.81 6.71
N LEU A 70 -10.50 6.95 7.96
CA LEU A 70 -10.34 5.83 8.88
C LEU A 70 -11.73 5.35 9.37
N PRO A 71 -11.87 4.10 9.84
CA PRO A 71 -13.14 3.57 10.36
C PRO A 71 -13.79 4.37 11.47
N ASN A 72 -13.01 5.14 12.22
CA ASN A 72 -13.52 6.01 13.29
C ASN A 72 -14.03 7.37 12.77
N GLY A 73 -14.10 7.56 11.45
CA GLY A 73 -14.52 8.80 10.79
C GLY A 73 -13.42 9.86 10.68
N THR A 74 -12.18 9.57 11.08
CA THR A 74 -11.07 10.51 10.92
C THR A 74 -10.69 10.64 9.45
N HIS A 75 -10.77 11.86 8.92
CA HIS A 75 -10.29 12.19 7.58
C HIS A 75 -8.81 12.59 7.64
N ILE A 76 -8.00 11.96 6.80
CA ILE A 76 -6.60 12.31 6.57
C ILE A 76 -6.44 12.74 5.10
N ALA A 77 -5.92 13.95 4.89
CA ALA A 77 -5.57 14.47 3.58
C ALA A 77 -4.05 14.66 3.51
N VAL A 78 -3.40 14.07 2.52
CA VAL A 78 -1.94 14.16 2.40
C VAL A 78 -1.57 15.49 1.77
N SER A 79 -0.78 16.29 2.49
CA SER A 79 -0.25 17.57 2.02
C SER A 79 1.27 17.65 2.25
N GLU A 80 1.88 18.78 1.89
CA GLU A 80 3.31 19.03 2.10
C GLU A 80 3.69 19.08 3.59
N ASP A 81 2.74 19.49 4.42
CA ASP A 81 2.85 19.72 5.86
C ASP A 81 2.12 18.65 6.71
N ASP A 82 1.27 17.83 6.11
CA ASP A 82 0.59 16.70 6.73
C ASP A 82 0.83 15.42 5.92
N TYR A 83 2.08 14.93 6.00
CA TYR A 83 2.50 13.67 5.40
C TYR A 83 2.52 12.55 6.43
N GLY A 84 2.33 11.31 5.97
CA GLY A 84 2.35 10.14 6.84
C GLY A 84 3.36 9.11 6.41
N PHE A 85 3.92 8.43 7.41
CA PHE A 85 4.77 7.27 7.26
C PHE A 85 4.21 6.13 8.10
N ASP A 86 4.07 4.96 7.49
CA ASP A 86 3.64 3.75 8.16
C ASP A 86 4.75 2.69 8.07
N TYR A 87 4.91 1.93 9.15
CA TYR A 87 5.85 0.84 9.24
C TYR A 87 5.14 -0.41 9.76
N CYS A 88 5.11 -1.45 8.94
CA CYS A 88 4.59 -2.75 9.32
C CYS A 88 5.79 -3.71 9.48
N PRO A 89 6.10 -4.12 10.72
CA PRO A 89 7.22 -5.04 10.95
C PRO A 89 6.95 -6.41 10.33
N LYS A 90 8.02 -7.07 9.90
CA LYS A 90 7.98 -8.45 9.40
C LYS A 90 7.26 -9.38 10.38
N ASP A 91 6.42 -10.24 9.82
CA ASP A 91 5.62 -11.25 10.52
C ASP A 91 4.67 -10.67 11.57
N LYS A 92 4.40 -9.36 11.52
CA LYS A 92 3.35 -8.73 12.30
C LYS A 92 2.11 -8.54 11.43
N GLU A 93 1.00 -8.97 12.00
CA GLU A 93 -0.31 -8.75 11.41
C GLU A 93 -0.60 -7.25 11.37
N HIS A 94 -1.15 -6.80 10.25
CA HIS A 94 -1.70 -5.48 10.08
C HIS A 94 -2.92 -5.54 9.15
N GLY A 95 -3.61 -4.41 9.04
CA GLY A 95 -4.96 -4.34 8.49
C GLY A 95 -6.04 -4.76 9.51
N ALA A 96 -7.18 -5.28 9.03
CA ALA A 96 -8.37 -5.60 9.85
C ALA A 96 -8.99 -4.42 10.61
N MET A 97 -9.05 -3.28 9.94
CA MET A 97 -10.00 -2.26 10.31
C MET A 97 -11.39 -2.78 9.92
N SER A 98 -12.29 -3.01 10.87
CA SER A 98 -13.60 -3.68 10.66
C SER A 98 -14.51 -3.04 9.59
N ASN A 99 -14.19 -1.83 9.14
CA ASN A 99 -14.83 -1.12 8.03
C ASN A 99 -13.84 -0.65 6.93
N GLY A 100 -12.58 -1.11 6.98
CA GLY A 100 -11.48 -0.69 6.13
C GLY A 100 -11.13 0.79 6.24
N THR A 101 -10.05 1.21 5.59
CA THR A 101 -9.77 2.63 5.36
C THR A 101 -10.32 3.02 3.99
N LYS A 102 -11.29 3.94 3.94
CA LYS A 102 -11.94 4.34 2.68
C LYS A 102 -11.08 5.36 1.95
N VAL A 103 -10.84 5.15 0.66
CA VAL A 103 -10.18 6.13 -0.19
C VAL A 103 -11.20 7.16 -0.69
N LEU A 104 -11.04 8.41 -0.27
CA LEU A 104 -11.92 9.54 -0.64
C LEU A 104 -11.46 10.24 -1.92
N LYS A 105 -10.16 10.22 -2.22
CA LYS A 105 -9.55 10.62 -3.49
C LYS A 105 -8.38 9.71 -3.79
N ASP A 106 -8.11 9.47 -5.08
CA ASP A 106 -6.99 8.65 -5.55
C ASP A 106 -5.76 8.77 -4.65
N PHE A 107 -5.45 7.69 -3.94
CA PHE A 107 -4.44 7.66 -2.89
C PHE A 107 -3.17 7.06 -3.44
N VAL A 108 -2.07 7.81 -3.37
CA VAL A 108 -0.78 7.42 -3.91
C VAL A 108 0.22 7.31 -2.78
N TYR A 109 0.90 6.18 -2.73
CA TYR A 109 1.94 5.95 -1.75
C TYR A 109 3.15 5.25 -2.38
N LEU A 110 4.28 5.45 -1.72
CA LEU A 110 5.52 4.78 -1.99
C LEU A 110 5.67 3.62 -1.01
N HIS A 111 5.74 2.41 -1.53
CA HIS A 111 6.05 1.22 -0.76
C HIS A 111 7.49 0.79 -0.96
N TYR A 112 8.12 0.44 0.15
CA TYR A 112 9.34 -0.31 0.17
C TYR A 112 9.17 -1.57 1.02
N TRP A 113 9.43 -2.72 0.41
CA TRP A 113 9.61 -3.99 1.10
C TRP A 113 11.10 -4.31 1.11
N ASP A 114 11.67 -4.62 2.28
CA ASP A 114 13.10 -4.97 2.41
C ASP A 114 13.41 -6.45 2.11
N GLY A 115 12.41 -7.18 1.61
CA GLY A 115 12.47 -8.57 1.17
C GLY A 115 11.34 -8.84 0.18
N PRO A 116 10.98 -10.11 -0.07
CA PRO A 116 9.88 -10.46 -0.97
C PRO A 116 8.56 -9.80 -0.58
N GLU A 117 7.75 -9.44 -1.58
CA GLU A 117 6.41 -8.85 -1.41
C GLU A 117 5.33 -9.89 -1.09
N ASP A 118 5.70 -11.00 -0.46
CA ASP A 118 4.72 -12.03 -0.10
C ASP A 118 3.93 -11.63 1.14
N TRP A 119 2.73 -12.20 1.25
CA TRP A 119 1.89 -12.07 2.42
C TRP A 119 1.15 -13.36 2.70
N ASN A 120 0.72 -13.49 3.95
CA ASN A 120 -0.23 -14.50 4.38
C ASN A 120 -1.50 -13.80 4.83
N ASP A 121 -2.64 -14.14 4.22
CA ASP A 121 -3.92 -13.78 4.79
C ASP A 121 -4.06 -14.54 6.12
N THR A 122 -4.28 -13.81 7.20
CA THR A 122 -4.44 -14.41 8.53
C THR A 122 -5.87 -14.85 8.78
N ASP A 123 -6.81 -14.35 7.97
CA ASP A 123 -8.20 -14.80 7.95
C ASP A 123 -8.38 -16.01 7.02
N LYS A 124 -7.75 -17.14 7.39
CA LYS A 124 -8.11 -18.45 6.82
C LYS A 124 -9.48 -18.88 7.35
N THR A 125 -10.53 -18.26 6.86
CA THR A 125 -11.82 -18.93 6.74
C THR A 125 -11.98 -19.31 5.28
N ASP A 126 -11.86 -20.62 5.01
CA ASP A 126 -12.23 -21.21 3.73
C ASP A 126 -13.58 -20.63 3.28
N LYS A 127 -13.59 -19.94 2.13
CA LYS A 127 -14.80 -19.63 1.36
C LYS A 127 -14.70 -20.29 0.01
#